data_AF-A0AAU9XJD4-F1
#
_entry.id   AF-A0AAU9XJD4-F1
#
_cell.length_a   1.000
_cell.length_b   1.000
_cell.length_c   1.000
_cell.angle_alpha   90.00
_cell.angle_beta   90.00
_cell.angle_gamma   90.00
#
_symmetry.space_group_name_H-M   'P 1'
#
loop_
_entity.id
_entity.type
_entity.pdbx_description
1 polymer ?
#
loop_
_entity_poly.entity_id
_entity_poly.type
_entity_poly.pdbx_seq_one_letter_code
_entity_poly.pdbx_strand_id
1 'polypeptide(L)'
;MEIMEHKDKNGLTPMKLLIKHFPESAQLVMDYCIDRSEIESSSDPNFTITCNLRFLDPGPTNTICQRGSHFFGPSTMVKHERKELLEHPLTQVLLNKKWSSFGRLVFYFNFMFYFVFVVMFTAFLIRFMQNGDTGLGDSFMYPIVFLLFGVRFIKEVIAIVVQRLHYFTTLSNLTEWILYSTTGFFMFSLFAFDLTIPFDGPEKRHNRYPQLIWVFGAISIFLCYANLVLVLCRLSLVGIYVTMFIDVTKSVLKVLLIFFVLFFGFSMVFSVLFKSEVGLAVGDIDAIRRNAAFKRMAMKVMYIVRVENSFPRLMLLLGMEISSGLDFTPRAKEEPFSGVVLDYTEIKKKLDLTEKRVETLVDMMEVQNALLRELVKKIDPGTKMDKKSTEMEGSTVEHEQGSTSASGEKWILDDQQPYEIKTQPHLYKCGKITYV
;
A
#
# COMPACT_ATOMS: atom_id res chain seq x y z
N MET A 1 50.06 -31.46 21.88
CA MET A 1 49.27 -30.21 21.86
C MET A 1 50.01 -29.03 21.22
N GLU A 2 51.35 -28.98 21.23
CA GLU A 2 52.14 -27.88 20.58
C GLU A 2 51.87 -27.68 19.08
N ILE A 3 51.51 -28.74 18.34
CA ILE A 3 51.18 -28.66 16.90
C ILE A 3 49.99 -27.72 16.63
N MET A 4 49.09 -27.52 17.62
CA MET A 4 47.90 -26.67 17.49
C MET A 4 48.19 -25.18 17.64
N GLU A 5 49.38 -24.82 18.11
CA GLU A 5 49.81 -23.42 18.24
C GLU A 5 50.54 -22.90 16.99
N HIS A 6 50.96 -23.82 16.10
CA HIS A 6 51.68 -23.47 14.88
C HIS A 6 50.74 -22.83 13.86
N LYS A 7 50.95 -21.55 13.54
CA LYS A 7 50.23 -20.86 12.45
C LYS A 7 50.88 -21.23 11.11
N ASP A 8 50.08 -21.63 10.13
CA ASP A 8 50.56 -21.85 8.76
C ASP A 8 51.09 -20.53 8.15
N LYS A 9 51.85 -20.60 7.04
CA LYS A 9 52.39 -19.45 6.28
C LYS A 9 51.31 -18.42 5.87
N ASN A 10 50.04 -18.84 5.87
CA ASN A 10 48.85 -18.02 5.58
C ASN A 10 48.15 -17.46 6.83
N GLY A 11 48.69 -17.66 8.04
CA GLY A 11 48.10 -17.20 9.30
C GLY A 11 46.86 -17.98 9.76
N LEU A 12 46.56 -19.13 9.15
CA LEU A 12 45.45 -20.02 9.53
C LEU A 12 45.84 -20.83 10.77
N THR A 13 44.96 -20.86 11.78
CA THR A 13 45.12 -21.74 12.93
C THR A 13 44.80 -23.19 12.51
N PRO A 14 45.54 -24.20 13.01
CA PRO A 14 45.26 -25.61 12.73
C PRO A 14 43.82 -26.00 13.09
N MET A 15 43.29 -25.42 14.17
CA MET A 15 41.89 -25.57 14.57
C MET A 15 40.90 -25.10 13.49
N LYS A 16 41.20 -24.03 12.75
CA LYS A 16 40.34 -23.56 11.64
C LYS A 16 40.31 -24.57 10.48
N LEU A 17 41.44 -25.21 10.19
CA LEU A 17 41.55 -26.22 9.13
C LEU A 17 40.82 -27.51 9.52
N LEU A 18 40.94 -27.91 10.79
CA LEU A 18 40.22 -29.06 11.35
C LEU A 18 38.70 -28.86 11.29
N ILE A 19 38.18 -27.72 11.75
CA ILE A 19 36.74 -27.42 11.64
C ILE A 19 36.25 -27.49 10.18
N LYS A 20 37.12 -27.07 9.24
CA LYS A 20 36.77 -27.04 7.82
C LYS A 20 36.72 -28.43 7.18
N HIS A 21 37.81 -29.19 7.32
CA HIS A 21 38.06 -30.41 6.56
C HIS A 21 37.83 -31.70 7.37
N PHE A 22 38.00 -31.67 8.70
CA PHE A 22 37.97 -32.86 9.58
C PHE A 22 37.22 -32.57 10.89
N PRO A 23 35.87 -32.48 10.86
CA PRO A 23 35.06 -32.09 12.01
C PRO A 23 35.15 -33.09 13.19
N GLU A 24 35.24 -34.39 12.92
CA GLU A 24 35.37 -35.44 13.95
C GLU A 24 36.68 -35.28 14.74
N SER A 25 37.79 -34.99 14.04
CA SER A 25 39.08 -34.72 14.70
C SER A 25 39.04 -33.42 15.50
N ALA A 26 38.31 -32.40 15.03
CA ALA A 26 38.10 -31.18 15.79
C ALA A 26 37.29 -31.43 17.07
N GLN A 27 36.30 -32.32 17.03
CA GLN A 27 35.54 -32.74 18.21
C GLN A 27 36.43 -33.42 19.25
N LEU A 28 37.24 -34.41 18.85
CA LEU A 28 38.17 -35.09 19.76
C LEU A 28 39.13 -34.12 20.46
N VAL A 29 39.60 -33.11 19.72
CA VAL A 29 40.43 -32.05 20.28
C VAL A 29 39.66 -31.22 21.30
N MET A 30 38.40 -30.87 21.02
CA MET A 30 37.57 -30.12 21.94
C MET A 30 37.22 -30.92 23.20
N ASP A 31 37.00 -32.23 23.08
CA ASP A 31 36.79 -33.14 24.21
C ASP A 31 38.01 -33.12 25.14
N TYR A 32 39.22 -33.18 24.57
CA TYR A 32 40.47 -33.07 25.31
C TYR A 32 40.70 -31.69 25.96
N CYS A 33 39.97 -30.65 25.53
CA CYS A 33 40.06 -29.32 26.15
C CYS A 33 39.15 -29.17 27.39
N ILE A 34 38.43 -30.23 27.78
CA ILE A 34 37.58 -30.28 28.97
C ILE A 34 38.30 -31.11 30.04
N ASP A 35 39.01 -30.43 30.93
CA ASP A 35 39.63 -31.07 32.08
C ASP A 35 38.60 -31.17 33.21
N ARG A 36 38.27 -32.40 33.61
CA ARG A 36 37.47 -32.68 34.80
C ARG A 36 38.43 -32.86 35.97
N SER A 37 38.25 -32.10 37.05
CA SER A 37 39.06 -32.27 38.26
C SER A 37 39.04 -33.74 38.70
N GLU A 38 40.18 -34.30 39.11
CA GLU A 38 40.39 -35.71 39.51
C GLU A 38 39.60 -36.15 40.77
N ILE A 39 38.62 -35.36 41.22
CA ILE A 39 37.78 -35.68 42.37
C ILE A 39 36.64 -36.59 41.88
N GLU A 40 36.71 -37.85 42.32
CA GLU A 40 35.98 -39.03 41.83
C GLU A 40 34.45 -39.06 42.11
N SER A 41 33.84 -37.95 42.52
CA SER A 41 32.43 -37.92 42.89
C SER A 41 31.71 -36.71 42.31
N SER A 42 30.65 -36.96 41.54
CA SER A 42 29.74 -35.94 40.99
C SER A 42 28.87 -35.25 42.05
N SER A 43 29.04 -35.59 43.33
CA SER A 43 28.20 -35.16 44.45
C SER A 43 28.91 -34.20 45.43
N ASP A 44 30.19 -33.89 45.22
CA ASP A 44 30.92 -32.96 46.08
C ASP A 44 30.70 -31.49 45.67
N PRO A 45 30.50 -30.57 46.64
CA PRO A 45 30.22 -29.15 46.37
C PRO A 45 31.38 -28.38 45.71
N ASN A 46 32.57 -28.98 45.60
CA ASN A 46 33.78 -28.38 45.03
C ASN A 46 34.19 -28.98 43.67
N PHE A 47 33.34 -29.80 43.04
CA PHE A 47 33.60 -30.30 41.69
C PHE A 47 33.64 -29.15 40.68
N THR A 48 34.78 -28.93 40.04
CA THR A 48 34.99 -27.83 39.09
C THR A 48 35.47 -28.37 37.74
N ILE A 49 34.71 -28.06 36.68
CA ILE A 49 35.09 -28.39 35.30
C ILE A 49 35.88 -27.21 34.74
N THR A 50 37.13 -27.43 34.38
CA THR A 50 37.99 -26.41 33.78
C THR A 50 38.02 -26.58 32.25
N CYS A 51 37.46 -25.59 31.56
CA CYS A 51 37.37 -25.58 30.09
C CYS A 51 38.46 -24.70 29.48
N ASN A 52 39.35 -25.29 28.66
CA ASN A 52 40.41 -24.57 27.96
C ASN A 52 39.89 -23.95 26.65
N LEU A 53 39.59 -22.65 26.68
CA LEU A 53 38.97 -21.92 25.56
C LEU A 53 39.98 -21.36 24.52
N ARG A 54 41.28 -21.45 24.82
CA ARG A 54 42.39 -20.84 24.05
C ARG A 54 42.40 -21.24 22.56
N PHE A 55 41.93 -22.45 22.24
CA PHE A 55 41.91 -22.96 20.86
C PHE A 55 40.72 -22.44 20.03
N LEU A 56 39.58 -22.12 20.64
CA LEU A 56 38.39 -21.61 19.94
C LEU A 56 38.38 -20.07 19.88
N ASP A 57 39.02 -19.42 20.84
CA ASP A 57 39.12 -17.98 20.95
C ASP A 57 40.48 -17.58 21.53
N PRO A 58 41.55 -17.58 20.72
CA PRO A 58 42.79 -16.97 21.14
C PRO A 58 42.49 -15.48 21.36
N GLY A 59 42.66 -15.00 22.59
CA GLY A 59 42.45 -13.60 22.96
C GLY A 59 43.23 -12.64 22.05
N PRO A 60 43.01 -11.32 22.17
CA PRO A 60 43.68 -10.34 21.30
C PRO A 60 45.20 -10.45 21.44
N THR A 61 45.85 -11.13 20.50
CA THR A 61 47.32 -11.22 20.45
C THR A 61 47.86 -9.89 19.91
N ASN A 62 48.74 -9.25 20.67
CA ASN A 62 49.44 -7.99 20.34
C ASN A 62 50.35 -8.05 19.10
N THR A 63 50.29 -9.13 18.30
CA THR A 63 51.02 -9.21 17.03
C THR A 63 50.27 -8.42 15.97
N ILE A 64 50.68 -7.15 15.85
CA ILE A 64 50.43 -6.22 14.74
C ILE A 64 51.06 -6.82 13.46
N CYS A 65 50.56 -7.95 12.94
CA CYS A 65 51.09 -8.57 11.72
C CYS A 65 50.17 -9.70 11.23
N GLN A 66 49.09 -9.31 10.55
CA GLN A 66 48.64 -9.82 9.26
C GLN A 66 47.16 -9.51 9.11
N ARG A 67 46.80 -9.19 7.88
CA ARG A 67 45.50 -8.77 7.36
C ARG A 67 44.45 -9.91 7.40
N GLY A 68 44.46 -10.71 8.46
CA GLY A 68 43.56 -11.83 8.71
C GLY A 68 42.65 -11.51 9.89
N SER A 69 41.34 -11.64 9.68
CA SER A 69 40.32 -11.54 10.72
C SER A 69 40.70 -12.37 11.95
N HIS A 70 40.52 -11.81 13.15
CA HIS A 70 40.58 -12.54 14.43
C HIS A 70 39.87 -13.91 14.30
N PHE A 71 40.56 -14.98 14.70
CA PHE A 71 40.00 -16.32 14.58
C PHE A 71 38.98 -16.55 15.70
N PHE A 72 37.72 -16.67 15.30
CA PHE A 72 36.64 -17.08 16.18
C PHE A 72 36.09 -18.42 15.70
N GLY A 73 36.38 -19.49 16.46
CA GLY A 73 36.00 -20.87 16.14
C GLY A 73 34.52 -21.02 15.77
N PRO A 74 33.58 -20.52 16.60
CA PRO A 74 32.15 -20.62 16.31
C PRO A 74 31.72 -19.98 14.99
N SER A 75 32.38 -18.89 14.55
CA SER A 75 32.09 -18.28 13.24
C SER A 75 32.44 -19.21 12.07
N THR A 76 33.55 -19.96 12.20
CA THR A 76 33.94 -20.94 11.19
C THR A 76 33.01 -22.16 11.21
N MET A 77 32.55 -22.59 12.40
CA MET A 77 31.58 -23.68 12.55
C MET A 77 30.24 -23.36 11.89
N VAL A 78 29.72 -22.14 12.07
CA VAL A 78 28.48 -21.67 11.41
C VAL A 78 28.66 -21.61 9.90
N LYS A 79 29.78 -21.05 9.42
CA LYS A 79 30.05 -20.94 7.97
C LYS A 79 30.08 -22.30 7.26
N HIS A 80 30.35 -23.39 7.98
CA HIS A 80 30.44 -24.74 7.42
C HIS A 80 29.33 -25.66 7.96
N GLU A 81 28.28 -25.08 8.54
CA GLU A 81 27.06 -25.76 9.01
C GLU A 81 27.35 -26.95 9.95
N ARG A 82 28.39 -26.83 10.78
CA ARG A 82 28.81 -27.89 11.73
C ARG A 82 27.99 -27.83 13.02
N LYS A 83 26.77 -28.36 12.99
CA LYS A 83 25.82 -28.35 14.13
C LYS A 83 26.37 -29.05 15.38
N GLU A 84 26.95 -30.24 15.21
CA GLU A 84 27.49 -31.05 16.31
C GLU A 84 28.61 -30.32 17.09
N LEU A 85 29.48 -29.59 16.38
CA LEU A 85 30.53 -28.79 16.99
C LEU A 85 30.00 -27.53 17.70
N LEU A 86 28.86 -27.00 17.26
CA LEU A 86 28.17 -25.86 17.90
C LEU A 86 27.44 -26.29 19.18
N GLU A 87 26.87 -27.49 19.21
CA GLU A 87 26.18 -28.06 20.37
C GLU A 87 27.16 -28.55 21.46
N HIS A 88 28.43 -28.72 21.11
CA HIS A 88 29.47 -29.14 22.02
C HIS A 88 29.55 -28.26 23.29
N PRO A 89 29.65 -28.85 24.51
CA PRO A 89 29.63 -28.12 25.78
C PRO A 89 30.69 -27.02 25.88
N LEU A 90 31.88 -27.22 25.30
CA LEU A 90 32.94 -26.20 25.26
C LEU A 90 32.51 -24.95 24.48
N THR A 91 31.85 -25.13 23.33
CA THR A 91 31.34 -24.05 22.48
C THR A 91 30.18 -23.33 23.17
N GLN A 92 29.29 -24.07 23.82
CA GLN A 92 28.17 -23.50 24.58
C GLN A 92 28.64 -22.67 25.78
N VAL A 93 29.61 -23.15 26.56
CA VAL A 93 30.20 -22.41 27.68
C VAL A 93 30.92 -21.15 27.19
N LEU A 94 31.65 -21.23 26.08
CA LEU A 94 32.29 -20.07 25.46
C LEU A 94 31.27 -18.99 25.07
N LEU A 95 30.20 -19.39 24.37
CA LEU A 95 29.15 -18.49 23.91
C LEU A 95 28.39 -17.89 25.09
N ASN A 96 28.01 -18.69 26.09
CA ASN A 96 27.32 -18.21 27.30
C ASN A 96 28.18 -17.24 28.11
N LYS A 97 29.49 -17.51 28.25
CA LYS A 97 30.42 -16.63 28.96
C LYS A 97 30.58 -15.29 28.25
N LYS A 98 30.80 -15.29 26.92
CA LYS A 98 30.89 -14.05 26.13
C LYS A 98 29.57 -13.28 26.09
N TRP A 99 28.45 -14.00 25.96
CA TRP A 99 27.12 -13.40 25.96
C TRP A 99 26.79 -12.76 27.31
N SER A 100 27.05 -13.44 28.43
CA SER A 100 26.78 -12.90 29.75
C SER A 100 27.72 -11.76 30.16
N SER A 101 28.96 -11.76 29.65
CA SER A 101 29.93 -10.71 29.96
C SER A 101 29.62 -9.39 29.25
N PHE A 102 29.38 -9.44 27.93
CA PHE A 102 29.26 -8.22 27.12
C PHE A 102 28.04 -8.22 26.18
N GLY A 103 27.75 -9.36 25.54
CA GLY A 103 26.72 -9.43 24.49
C GLY A 103 25.33 -9.04 24.98
N ARG A 104 24.94 -9.52 26.16
CA ARG A 104 23.64 -9.25 26.79
C ARG A 104 23.45 -7.76 27.08
N LEU A 105 24.46 -7.13 27.68
CA LEU A 105 24.40 -5.70 28.03
C LEU A 105 24.26 -4.83 26.79
N VAL A 106 25.12 -5.05 25.78
CA VAL A 106 25.08 -4.30 24.51
C VAL A 106 23.76 -4.49 23.78
N PHE A 107 23.24 -5.72 23.76
CA PHE A 107 21.96 -6.02 23.13
C PHE A 107 20.80 -5.28 23.82
N TYR A 108 20.66 -5.39 25.14
CA TYR A 108 19.55 -4.73 25.85
C TYR A 108 19.66 -3.21 25.80
N PHE A 109 20.87 -2.65 25.88
CA PHE A 109 21.08 -1.22 25.68
C PHE A 109 20.61 -0.80 24.28
N ASN A 110 21.09 -1.47 23.22
CA ASN A 110 20.68 -1.16 21.86
C ASN A 110 19.17 -1.33 21.64
N PHE A 111 18.58 -2.39 22.20
CA PHE A 111 17.14 -2.64 22.15
C PHE A 111 16.34 -1.53 22.85
N MET A 112 16.76 -1.11 24.06
CA MET A 112 16.10 -0.05 24.82
C MET A 112 16.10 1.28 24.08
N PHE A 113 17.24 1.70 23.54
CA PHE A 113 17.29 2.92 22.72
C PHE A 113 16.37 2.82 21.49
N TYR A 114 16.14 1.62 20.97
CA TYR A 114 15.39 1.41 19.72
C TYR A 114 13.90 1.45 20.05
N PHE A 115 13.52 0.79 21.13
CA PHE A 115 12.19 0.84 21.69
C PHE A 115 11.77 2.28 22.05
N VAL A 116 12.64 3.06 22.71
CA VAL A 116 12.38 4.48 23.00
C VAL A 116 12.17 5.28 21.71
N PHE A 117 13.00 5.05 20.68
CA PHE A 117 12.81 5.69 19.38
C PHE A 117 11.45 5.32 18.75
N VAL A 118 11.08 4.03 18.74
CA VAL A 118 9.79 3.56 18.19
C VAL A 118 8.61 4.22 18.91
N VAL A 119 8.62 4.24 20.25
CA VAL A 119 7.54 4.83 21.05
C VAL A 119 7.44 6.34 20.81
N MET A 120 8.57 7.06 20.82
CA MET A 120 8.58 8.50 20.59
C MET A 120 8.18 8.86 19.16
N PHE A 121 8.63 8.11 18.16
CA PHE A 121 8.25 8.32 16.76
C PHE A 121 6.76 8.05 16.53
N THR A 122 6.21 7.01 17.15
CA THR A 122 4.78 6.69 17.08
C THR A 122 3.94 7.77 17.78
N ALA A 123 4.35 8.21 18.98
CA ALA A 123 3.70 9.28 19.71
C ALA A 123 3.72 10.60 18.92
N PHE A 124 4.86 10.91 18.29
CA PHE A 124 4.99 12.05 17.39
C PHE A 124 4.01 11.99 16.23
N LEU A 125 3.96 10.89 15.47
CA LEU A 125 3.04 10.75 14.34
C LEU A 125 1.57 10.87 14.76
N ILE A 126 1.17 10.23 15.86
CA ILE A 126 -0.21 10.31 16.36
C ILE A 126 -0.56 11.74 16.76
N ARG A 127 0.31 12.42 17.53
CA ARG A 127 0.10 13.81 17.94
C ARG A 127 0.04 14.75 16.74
N PHE A 128 0.95 14.57 15.80
CA PHE A 128 1.04 15.35 14.58
C PHE A 128 -0.20 15.17 13.68
N MET A 129 -0.85 13.99 13.73
CA MET A 129 -2.11 13.73 13.02
C MET A 129 -3.37 14.20 13.77
N GLN A 130 -3.40 14.08 15.10
CA GLN A 130 -4.60 14.36 15.90
C GLN A 130 -4.80 15.86 16.20
N ASN A 131 -3.74 16.64 16.42
CA ASN A 131 -3.87 17.97 16.98
C ASN A 131 -3.45 19.10 16.02
N GLY A 132 -4.38 20.04 15.82
CA GLY A 132 -4.09 21.39 15.34
C GLY A 132 -3.73 22.38 16.46
N ASP A 133 -3.84 21.97 17.73
CA ASP A 133 -3.47 22.81 18.87
C ASP A 133 -2.01 22.60 19.25
N THR A 134 -1.24 23.67 19.04
CA THR A 134 0.15 23.86 19.48
C THR A 134 0.26 23.83 21.00
N GLY A 135 0.23 22.64 21.59
CA GLY A 135 0.62 22.45 22.98
C GLY A 135 2.14 22.53 23.16
N LEU A 136 2.57 22.86 24.39
CA LEU A 136 3.98 22.85 24.82
C LEU A 136 4.68 21.51 24.51
N GLY A 137 3.94 20.40 24.49
CA GLY A 137 4.45 19.06 24.15
C GLY A 137 4.92 18.90 22.70
N ASP A 138 4.31 19.60 21.73
CA ASP A 138 4.68 19.48 20.31
C ASP A 138 6.07 20.08 20.04
N SER A 139 6.35 21.23 20.67
CA SER A 139 7.63 21.93 20.55
C SER A 139 8.80 21.12 21.12
N PHE A 140 8.55 20.31 22.16
CA PHE A 140 9.58 19.44 22.74
C PHE A 140 9.69 18.08 22.05
N MET A 141 8.58 17.48 21.58
CA MET A 141 8.64 16.16 20.95
C MET A 141 9.42 16.17 19.64
N TYR A 142 9.23 17.18 18.78
CA TYR A 142 9.91 17.29 17.50
C TYR A 142 11.45 17.22 17.61
N PRO A 143 12.13 18.07 18.42
CA PRO A 143 13.59 18.02 18.57
C PRO A 143 14.07 16.74 19.26
N ILE A 144 13.30 16.17 20.19
CA ILE A 144 13.64 14.90 20.85
C ILE A 144 13.67 13.77 19.83
N VAL A 145 12.66 13.66 18.97
CA VAL A 145 12.58 12.62 17.93
C VAL A 145 13.70 12.81 16.91
N PHE A 146 13.99 14.06 16.51
CA PHE A 146 15.10 14.38 15.62
C PHE A 146 16.46 13.99 16.22
N LEU A 147 16.67 14.24 17.51
CA LEU A 147 17.88 13.84 18.23
C LEU A 147 18.03 12.31 18.26
N LEU A 148 16.97 11.58 18.65
CA LEU A 148 16.96 10.12 18.69
C LEU A 148 17.23 9.52 17.30
N PHE A 149 16.62 10.09 16.26
CA PHE A 149 16.90 9.73 14.88
C PHE A 149 18.35 9.99 14.50
N GLY A 150 18.91 11.16 14.85
CA GLY A 150 20.30 11.51 14.54
C GLY A 150 21.30 10.53 15.15
N VAL A 151 21.13 10.16 16.43
CA VAL A 151 21.96 9.15 17.09
C VAL A 151 21.87 7.80 16.37
N ARG A 152 20.67 7.41 15.94
CA ARG A 152 20.43 6.16 15.20
C ARG A 152 21.05 6.16 13.82
N PHE A 153 20.87 7.25 13.09
CA PHE A 153 21.44 7.45 11.76
C PHE A 153 22.97 7.42 11.81
N ILE A 154 23.60 8.06 12.81
CA ILE A 154 25.05 8.02 12.99
C ILE A 154 25.54 6.58 13.25
N LYS A 155 24.88 5.82 14.14
CA LYS A 155 25.20 4.39 14.35
C LYS A 155 25.13 3.60 13.05
N GLU A 156 24.14 3.90 12.21
CA GLU A 156 23.93 3.22 10.94
C GLU A 156 25.00 3.56 9.91
N VAL A 157 25.36 4.84 9.79
CA VAL A 157 26.45 5.31 8.93
C VAL A 157 27.77 4.67 9.35
N ILE A 158 28.07 4.58 10.65
CA ILE A 158 29.25 3.87 11.17
C ILE A 158 29.21 2.40 10.74
N ALA A 159 28.06 1.73 10.86
CA ALA A 159 27.92 0.33 10.46
C ALA A 159 28.17 0.12 8.96
N ILE A 160 27.65 1.01 8.11
CA ILE A 160 27.86 0.98 6.64
C ILE A 160 29.33 1.18 6.31
N VAL A 161 30.01 2.14 6.96
CA VAL A 161 31.44 2.40 6.73
C VAL A 161 32.30 1.20 7.14
N VAL A 162 31.98 0.56 8.26
CA VAL A 162 32.73 -0.61 8.77
C VAL A 162 32.49 -1.85 7.93
N GLN A 163 31.25 -2.14 7.53
CA GLN A 163 30.87 -3.38 6.84
C GLN A 163 30.90 -3.26 5.30
N ARG A 164 30.99 -2.04 4.76
CA ARG A 164 31.11 -1.71 3.33
C ARG A 164 30.02 -2.38 2.47
N LEU A 165 30.38 -3.00 1.34
CA LEU A 165 29.42 -3.58 0.39
C LEU A 165 28.73 -4.83 0.95
N HIS A 166 29.36 -5.53 1.90
CA HIS A 166 28.74 -6.69 2.54
C HIS A 166 27.52 -6.29 3.38
N TYR A 167 27.44 -5.02 3.78
CA TYR A 167 26.31 -4.45 4.50
C TYR A 167 24.98 -4.67 3.75
N PHE A 168 24.96 -4.36 2.45
CA PHE A 168 23.75 -4.36 1.62
C PHE A 168 23.26 -5.75 1.23
N THR A 169 24.04 -6.80 1.48
CA THR A 169 23.64 -8.19 1.15
C THR A 169 22.77 -8.81 2.25
N THR A 170 22.83 -8.29 3.47
CA THR A 170 22.07 -8.84 4.60
C THR A 170 20.70 -8.16 4.69
N LEU A 171 19.62 -8.95 4.59
CA LEU A 171 18.25 -8.41 4.60
C LEU A 171 17.93 -7.56 5.85
N SER A 172 18.41 -7.96 7.03
CA SER A 172 18.23 -7.18 8.28
C SER A 172 18.88 -5.80 8.21
N ASN A 173 20.05 -5.70 7.59
CA ASN A 173 20.77 -4.43 7.43
C ASN A 173 20.10 -3.55 6.38
N LEU A 174 19.59 -4.17 5.30
CA LEU A 174 18.84 -3.47 4.26
C LEU A 174 17.55 -2.87 4.83
N THR A 175 16.81 -3.61 5.65
CA THR A 175 15.58 -3.10 6.28
C THR A 175 15.87 -1.95 7.25
N GLU A 176 16.96 -1.99 8.01
CA GLU A 176 17.41 -0.87 8.86
C GLU A 176 17.73 0.37 8.02
N TRP A 177 18.47 0.21 6.92
CA TRP A 177 18.83 1.32 6.04
C TRP A 177 17.61 1.97 5.37
N ILE A 178 16.69 1.17 4.82
CA ILE A 178 15.45 1.68 4.20
C ILE A 178 14.60 2.41 5.26
N LEU A 179 14.50 1.87 6.48
CA LEU A 179 13.81 2.52 7.59
C LEU A 179 14.40 3.92 7.86
N TYR A 180 15.71 4.02 8.15
CA TYR A 180 16.30 5.31 8.51
C TYR A 180 16.31 6.30 7.35
N SER A 181 16.46 5.82 6.10
CA SER A 181 16.38 6.65 4.90
C SER A 181 14.98 7.26 4.73
N THR A 182 13.93 6.43 4.77
CA THR A 182 12.53 6.89 4.63
C THR A 182 12.11 7.82 5.77
N THR A 183 12.52 7.49 7.01
CA THR A 183 12.24 8.30 8.20
C THR A 183 12.97 9.63 8.16
N GLY A 184 14.22 9.64 7.69
CA GLY A 184 15.02 10.85 7.50
C GLY A 184 14.45 11.77 6.42
N PHE A 185 14.03 11.20 5.28
CA PHE A 185 13.36 11.95 4.23
C PHE A 185 12.06 12.60 4.72
N PHE A 186 11.25 11.85 5.47
CA PHE A 186 10.04 12.36 6.11
C PHE A 186 10.33 13.53 7.08
N MET A 187 11.23 13.33 8.05
CA MET A 187 11.60 14.37 9.02
C MET A 187 12.23 15.61 8.38
N PHE A 188 13.11 15.41 7.41
CA PHE A 188 13.72 16.54 6.68
C PHE A 188 12.69 17.32 5.87
N SER A 189 11.75 16.61 5.22
CA SER A 189 10.67 17.26 4.46
C SER A 189 9.75 18.07 5.37
N LEU A 190 9.42 17.56 6.57
CA LEU A 190 8.67 18.32 7.57
C LEU A 190 9.43 19.59 8.01
N PHE A 191 10.70 19.43 8.37
CA PHE A 191 11.54 20.55 8.81
C PHE A 191 11.66 21.64 7.74
N ALA A 192 11.93 21.25 6.49
CA ALA A 192 12.10 22.17 5.38
C ALA A 192 10.81 22.93 5.07
N PHE A 193 9.66 22.26 5.17
CA PHE A 193 8.36 22.86 4.95
C PHE A 193 7.97 23.84 6.07
N ASP A 194 8.23 23.48 7.33
CA ASP A 194 8.00 24.36 8.48
C ASP A 194 8.90 25.61 8.47
N LEU A 195 10.12 25.51 7.91
CA LEU A 195 11.02 26.64 7.77
C LEU A 195 10.64 27.57 6.62
N THR A 196 10.00 27.05 5.57
CA THR A 196 9.61 27.83 4.38
C THR A 196 8.24 28.50 4.51
N ILE A 197 7.31 27.93 5.29
CA ILE A 197 5.96 28.49 5.47
C ILE A 197 5.67 28.65 6.98
N PRO A 198 5.87 29.86 7.55
CA PRO A 198 5.54 30.16 8.93
C PRO A 198 4.05 29.90 9.23
N PHE A 199 3.76 29.36 10.41
CA PHE A 199 2.41 29.05 10.86
C PHE A 199 1.64 30.35 11.17
N ASP A 200 0.82 30.83 10.23
CA ASP A 200 0.10 32.10 10.39
C ASP A 200 -1.44 31.97 10.26
N GLY A 201 -2.00 30.77 10.44
CA GLY A 201 -3.45 30.58 10.34
C GLY A 201 -4.00 29.30 10.98
N PRO A 202 -5.30 29.27 11.30
CA PRO A 202 -5.99 28.17 11.98
C PRO A 202 -6.27 26.95 11.07
N GLU A 203 -5.50 26.77 10.00
CA GLU A 203 -5.68 25.64 9.09
C GLU A 203 -5.07 24.37 9.71
N LYS A 204 -5.84 23.29 9.71
CA LYS A 204 -5.41 22.00 10.28
C LYS A 204 -4.10 21.56 9.63
N ARG A 205 -3.10 21.29 10.46
CA ARG A 205 -1.72 20.92 10.08
C ARG A 205 -1.67 19.78 9.04
N HIS A 206 -2.62 18.84 9.06
CA HIS A 206 -2.73 17.76 8.06
C HIS A 206 -3.00 18.22 6.62
N ASN A 207 -3.82 19.26 6.44
CA ASN A 207 -4.23 19.75 5.11
C ASN A 207 -3.14 20.57 4.41
N ARG A 208 -2.11 20.98 5.17
CA ARG A 208 -1.05 21.87 4.70
C ARG A 208 0.05 21.13 3.92
N TYR A 209 0.43 19.94 4.37
CA TYR A 209 1.53 19.20 3.76
C TYR A 209 1.05 18.40 2.55
N PRO A 210 1.85 18.31 1.47
CA PRO A 210 1.57 17.43 0.36
C PRO A 210 1.35 15.98 0.81
N GLN A 211 0.40 15.28 0.18
CA GLN A 211 0.06 13.89 0.51
C GLN A 211 1.28 12.95 0.49
N LEU A 212 2.29 13.24 -0.35
CA LEU A 212 3.53 12.45 -0.43
C LEU A 212 4.27 12.37 0.91
N ILE A 213 4.30 13.43 1.72
CA ILE A 213 5.00 13.43 3.01
C ILE A 213 4.35 12.40 3.95
N TRP A 214 3.02 12.31 3.94
CA TRP A 214 2.28 11.33 4.73
C TRP A 214 2.53 9.89 4.29
N VAL A 215 2.74 9.65 3.00
CA VAL A 215 3.10 8.33 2.47
C VAL A 215 4.46 7.88 3.03
N PHE A 216 5.46 8.76 3.08
CA PHE A 216 6.76 8.45 3.70
C PHE A 216 6.64 8.22 5.22
N GLY A 217 5.78 8.99 5.89
CA GLY A 217 5.44 8.75 7.31
C GLY A 217 4.80 7.37 7.54
N ALA A 218 3.87 6.95 6.68
CA ALA A 218 3.22 5.65 6.76
C ALA A 218 4.18 4.48 6.47
N ILE A 219 5.05 4.63 5.46
CA ILE A 219 6.07 3.61 5.14
C ILE A 219 7.08 3.49 6.28
N SER A 220 7.54 4.61 6.85
CA SER A 220 8.50 4.60 7.94
C SER A 220 7.94 3.98 9.22
N ILE A 221 6.68 4.27 9.62
CA ILE A 221 6.09 3.62 10.80
C ILE A 221 5.91 2.11 10.60
N PHE A 222 5.50 1.68 9.41
CA PHE A 222 5.41 0.25 9.08
C PHE A 222 6.79 -0.44 9.18
N LEU A 223 7.81 0.16 8.56
CA LEU A 223 9.19 -0.35 8.63
C LEU A 223 9.75 -0.34 10.06
N CYS A 224 9.33 0.61 10.89
CA CYS A 224 9.74 0.71 12.29
C CYS A 224 9.26 -0.51 13.08
N TYR A 225 7.99 -0.88 12.95
CA TYR A 225 7.46 -2.09 13.58
C TYR A 225 7.98 -3.38 12.95
N ALA A 226 8.16 -3.42 11.63
CA ALA A 226 8.78 -4.57 10.96
C ALA A 226 10.21 -4.81 11.48
N ASN A 227 11.01 -3.76 11.63
CA ASN A 227 12.35 -3.86 12.16
C ASN A 227 12.37 -4.16 13.67
N LEU A 228 11.37 -3.71 14.45
CA LEU A 228 11.19 -4.14 15.84
C LEU A 228 11.03 -5.66 15.96
N VAL A 229 10.22 -6.27 15.09
CA VAL A 229 10.07 -7.74 15.04
C VAL A 229 11.40 -8.42 14.73
N LEU A 230 12.20 -7.87 13.80
CA LEU A 230 13.54 -8.40 13.49
C LEU A 230 14.51 -8.28 14.66
N VAL A 231 14.43 -7.22 15.47
CA VAL A 231 15.26 -7.09 16.68
C VAL A 231 14.81 -8.07 17.76
N LEU A 232 13.50 -8.27 17.94
CA LEU A 232 12.94 -9.27 18.85
C LEU A 232 13.34 -10.71 18.48
N CYS A 233 13.70 -10.96 17.21
CA CYS A 233 14.22 -12.24 16.73
C CYS A 233 15.47 -12.73 17.49
N ARG A 234 16.23 -11.84 18.12
CA ARG A 234 17.46 -12.19 18.86
C ARG A 234 17.19 -12.64 20.31
N LEU A 235 15.97 -12.49 20.80
CA LEU A 235 15.57 -12.97 22.13
C LEU A 235 15.33 -14.48 22.09
N SER A 236 15.77 -15.21 23.11
CA SER A 236 15.67 -16.68 23.14
C SER A 236 14.23 -17.20 23.16
N LEU A 237 13.30 -16.50 23.82
CA LEU A 237 11.89 -16.90 23.92
C LEU A 237 11.09 -16.53 22.68
N VAL A 238 11.22 -15.28 22.21
CA VAL A 238 10.41 -14.74 21.11
C VAL A 238 11.03 -15.08 19.75
N GLY A 239 12.35 -15.24 19.69
CA GLY A 239 13.09 -15.41 18.45
C GLY A 239 12.73 -16.65 17.67
N ILE A 240 12.46 -17.76 18.35
CA ILE A 240 12.05 -19.02 17.73
C ILE A 240 10.73 -18.84 16.96
N TYR A 241 9.76 -18.13 17.55
CA TYR A 241 8.48 -17.85 16.90
C TYR A 241 8.65 -16.91 15.70
N VAL A 242 9.49 -15.88 15.83
CA VAL A 242 9.74 -14.92 14.74
C VAL A 242 10.46 -15.58 13.56
N THR A 243 11.47 -16.43 13.80
CA THR A 243 12.15 -17.15 12.71
C THR A 243 11.21 -18.12 12.00
N MET A 244 10.38 -18.86 12.76
CA MET A 244 9.33 -19.72 12.19
C MET A 244 8.36 -18.91 11.33
N PHE A 245 7.89 -17.75 11.81
CA PHE A 245 7.01 -16.88 11.05
C PHE A 245 7.64 -16.36 9.74
N ILE A 246 8.91 -15.93 9.78
CA ILE A 246 9.63 -15.47 8.59
C ILE A 246 9.73 -16.60 7.55
N ASP A 247 10.02 -17.83 7.98
CA ASP A 247 10.14 -18.98 7.08
C ASP A 247 8.79 -19.41 6.48
N VAL A 248 7.71 -19.35 7.27
CA VAL A 248 6.35 -19.55 6.76
C VAL A 248 5.98 -18.44 5.76
N THR A 249 6.27 -17.18 6.08
CA THR A 249 5.99 -16.03 5.20
C THR A 249 6.70 -16.15 3.86
N LYS A 250 7.97 -16.60 3.84
CA LYS A 250 8.69 -16.89 2.58
C LYS A 250 7.97 -17.93 1.73
N SER A 251 7.41 -18.96 2.37
CA SER A 251 6.68 -20.04 1.69
C SER A 251 5.36 -19.53 1.12
N VAL A 252 4.62 -18.76 1.90
CA VAL A 252 3.37 -18.10 1.47
C VAL A 252 3.64 -17.13 0.31
N LEU A 253 4.71 -16.34 0.38
CA LEU A 253 5.06 -15.38 -0.67
C LEU A 253 5.36 -16.10 -2.00
N LYS A 254 6.06 -17.25 -1.97
CA LYS A 254 6.30 -18.06 -3.17
C LYS A 254 4.99 -18.53 -3.81
N VAL A 255 4.03 -18.97 -3.00
CA VAL A 255 2.71 -19.41 -3.50
C VAL A 255 1.91 -18.22 -4.04
N LEU A 256 1.93 -17.08 -3.34
CA LEU A 256 1.26 -15.85 -3.75
C LEU A 256 1.79 -15.33 -5.11
N LEU A 257 3.09 -15.47 -5.39
CA LEU A 257 3.67 -15.15 -6.70
C LEU A 257 3.09 -15.97 -7.85
N ILE A 258 2.70 -17.22 -7.61
CA ILE A 258 2.02 -18.05 -8.61
C ILE A 258 0.61 -17.51 -8.87
N PHE A 259 -0.12 -17.12 -7.82
CA PHE A 259 -1.47 -16.53 -7.95
C PHE A 259 -1.47 -15.18 -8.69
N PHE A 260 -0.40 -14.38 -8.62
CA PHE A 260 -0.31 -13.13 -9.37
C PHE A 260 -0.41 -13.32 -10.90
N VAL A 261 0.13 -14.41 -11.44
CA VAL A 261 -0.01 -14.74 -12.86
C VAL A 261 -1.49 -14.97 -13.22
N LEU A 262 -2.22 -15.66 -12.35
CA LEU A 262 -3.67 -15.89 -12.51
C LEU A 262 -4.44 -14.58 -12.44
N PHE A 263 -4.18 -13.71 -11.46
CA PHE A 263 -4.86 -12.42 -11.34
C PHE A 263 -4.63 -11.53 -12.56
N PHE A 264 -3.41 -11.48 -13.09
CA PHE A 264 -3.11 -10.71 -14.30
C PHE A 264 -3.84 -11.29 -15.52
N GLY A 265 -3.87 -12.62 -15.66
CA GLY A 265 -4.62 -13.31 -16.71
C GLY A 265 -6.12 -13.02 -16.64
N PHE A 266 -6.73 -13.18 -15.48
CA PHE A 266 -8.16 -12.88 -15.28
C PHE A 266 -8.45 -11.40 -15.50
N SER A 267 -7.62 -10.49 -15.00
CA SER A 267 -7.77 -9.04 -15.22
C SER A 267 -7.76 -8.68 -16.70
N MET A 268 -6.87 -9.27 -17.50
CA MET A 268 -6.85 -9.09 -18.96
C MET A 268 -8.11 -9.65 -19.63
N VAL A 269 -8.58 -10.84 -19.24
CA VAL A 269 -9.82 -11.44 -19.79
C VAL A 269 -11.02 -10.56 -19.50
N PHE A 270 -11.19 -10.09 -18.27
CA PHE A 270 -12.30 -9.20 -17.92
C PHE A 270 -12.20 -7.84 -18.62
N SER A 271 -11.00 -7.28 -18.77
CA SER A 271 -10.77 -6.03 -19.50
C SER A 271 -11.20 -6.13 -20.97
N VAL A 272 -11.00 -7.29 -21.61
CA VAL A 272 -11.47 -7.57 -22.98
C VAL A 272 -12.99 -7.78 -23.00
N LEU A 273 -13.53 -8.60 -22.09
CA LEU A 273 -14.96 -8.93 -22.05
C LEU A 273 -15.81 -7.67 -21.84
N PHE A 274 -15.46 -6.83 -20.88
CA PHE A 274 -16.21 -5.59 -20.61
C PHE A 274 -16.13 -4.59 -21.76
N LYS A 275 -15.01 -4.53 -22.49
CA LYS A 275 -14.95 -3.74 -23.72
C LYS A 275 -15.92 -4.24 -24.79
N SER A 276 -16.07 -5.55 -24.95
CA SER A 276 -16.98 -6.12 -25.94
C SER A 276 -18.46 -5.89 -25.60
N GLU A 277 -18.85 -5.99 -24.33
CA GLU A 277 -20.25 -5.83 -23.91
C GLU A 277 -20.69 -4.36 -23.92
N VAL A 278 -19.81 -3.43 -23.49
CA VAL A 278 -20.10 -1.99 -23.57
C VAL A 278 -20.16 -1.53 -25.04
N GLY A 279 -19.30 -2.06 -25.91
CA GLY A 279 -19.33 -1.75 -27.35
C GLY A 279 -20.60 -2.21 -28.06
N LEU A 280 -21.11 -3.41 -27.71
CA LEU A 280 -22.35 -3.94 -28.29
C LEU A 280 -23.59 -3.17 -27.80
N ALA A 281 -23.69 -2.91 -26.49
CA ALA A 281 -24.81 -2.20 -25.89
C ALA A 281 -24.92 -0.74 -26.39
N VAL A 282 -23.78 -0.05 -26.55
CA VAL A 282 -23.75 1.31 -27.12
C VAL A 282 -24.14 1.29 -28.60
N GLY A 283 -23.68 0.28 -29.36
CA GLY A 283 -24.06 0.10 -30.77
C GLY A 283 -25.57 -0.09 -30.98
N ASP A 284 -26.21 -0.90 -30.14
CA ASP A 284 -27.66 -1.12 -30.18
C ASP A 284 -28.44 0.14 -29.78
N ILE A 285 -27.99 0.88 -28.78
CA ILE A 285 -28.63 2.14 -28.37
C ILE A 285 -28.54 3.19 -29.49
N ASP A 286 -27.41 3.31 -30.16
CA ASP A 286 -27.23 4.25 -31.28
C ASP A 286 -28.05 3.85 -32.51
N ALA A 287 -28.21 2.55 -32.77
CA ALA A 287 -29.11 2.05 -33.81
C ALA A 287 -30.59 2.36 -33.49
N ILE A 288 -31.02 2.11 -32.24
CA ILE A 288 -32.38 2.41 -31.77
C ILE A 288 -32.65 3.92 -31.84
N ARG A 289 -31.69 4.76 -31.42
CA ARG A 289 -31.82 6.24 -31.44
C ARG A 289 -31.96 6.78 -32.85
N ARG A 290 -31.15 6.29 -33.80
CA ARG A 290 -31.25 6.69 -35.22
C ARG A 290 -32.59 6.29 -35.83
N ASN A 291 -33.06 5.07 -35.56
CA ASN A 291 -34.37 4.61 -36.03
C ASN A 291 -35.52 5.41 -35.40
N ALA A 292 -35.44 5.77 -34.13
CA ALA A 292 -36.43 6.61 -33.46
C ALA A 292 -36.44 8.05 -34.01
N ALA A 293 -35.26 8.63 -34.30
CA ALA A 293 -35.13 9.95 -34.92
C ALA A 293 -35.77 9.97 -36.33
N PHE A 294 -35.49 8.95 -37.15
CA PHE A 294 -36.13 8.79 -38.46
C PHE A 294 -37.65 8.67 -38.34
N LYS A 295 -38.15 7.81 -37.43
CA LYS A 295 -39.59 7.68 -37.16
C LYS A 295 -40.24 9.00 -36.75
N ARG A 296 -39.58 9.82 -35.92
CA ARG A 296 -40.08 11.16 -35.55
C ARG A 296 -40.14 12.11 -36.74
N MET A 297 -39.14 12.11 -37.61
CA MET A 297 -39.15 12.92 -38.83
C MET A 297 -40.26 12.46 -39.78
N ALA A 298 -40.38 11.16 -40.01
CA ALA A 298 -41.45 10.58 -40.82
C ALA A 298 -42.85 10.94 -40.28
N MET A 299 -43.04 10.89 -38.96
CA MET A 299 -44.31 11.27 -38.32
C MET A 299 -44.62 12.76 -38.52
N LYS A 300 -43.61 13.65 -38.40
CA LYS A 300 -43.79 15.08 -38.72
C LYS A 300 -44.18 15.30 -40.18
N VAL A 301 -43.49 14.63 -41.11
CA VAL A 301 -43.78 14.73 -42.55
C VAL A 301 -45.20 14.24 -42.85
N MET A 302 -45.59 13.07 -42.32
CA MET A 302 -46.95 12.55 -42.51
C MET A 302 -48.02 13.47 -41.91
N TYR A 303 -47.73 14.11 -40.78
CA TYR A 303 -48.64 15.10 -40.19
C TYR A 303 -48.78 16.33 -41.09
N ILE A 304 -47.66 16.89 -41.57
CA ILE A 304 -47.66 18.04 -42.48
C ILE A 304 -48.47 17.73 -43.74
N VAL A 305 -48.20 16.60 -44.39
CA VAL A 305 -48.94 16.15 -45.58
C VAL A 305 -50.44 16.00 -45.28
N ARG A 306 -50.81 15.46 -44.12
CA ARG A 306 -52.22 15.33 -43.71
C ARG A 306 -52.89 16.70 -43.54
N VAL A 307 -52.18 17.67 -42.95
CA VAL A 307 -52.68 19.03 -42.75
C VAL A 307 -52.83 19.74 -44.09
N GLU A 308 -51.84 19.66 -44.97
CA GLU A 308 -51.88 20.23 -46.32
C GLU A 308 -53.06 19.69 -47.13
N ASN A 309 -53.27 18.36 -47.12
CA ASN A 309 -54.39 17.73 -47.80
C ASN A 309 -55.76 18.11 -47.21
N SER A 310 -55.83 18.45 -45.92
CA SER A 310 -57.09 18.79 -45.26
C SER A 310 -57.52 20.24 -45.49
N PHE A 311 -56.57 21.17 -45.73
CA PHE A 311 -56.86 22.61 -45.88
C PHE A 311 -56.12 23.26 -47.07
N PRO A 312 -56.36 22.82 -48.31
CA PRO A 312 -55.59 23.28 -49.49
C PRO A 312 -55.78 24.77 -49.79
N ARG A 313 -56.96 25.34 -49.50
CA ARG A 313 -57.26 26.76 -49.77
C ARG A 313 -56.58 27.72 -48.77
N LEU A 314 -56.26 27.24 -47.55
CA LEU A 314 -55.63 28.05 -46.50
C LEU A 314 -54.13 28.26 -46.77
N MET A 315 -53.45 27.24 -47.32
CA MET A 315 -52.03 27.34 -47.69
C MET A 315 -51.80 28.37 -48.82
N LEU A 316 -52.70 28.39 -49.81
CA LEU A 316 -52.73 29.37 -50.89
C LEU A 316 -52.98 30.80 -50.40
N LEU A 317 -53.89 30.97 -49.42
CA LEU A 317 -54.24 32.29 -48.87
C LEU A 317 -53.11 32.87 -47.99
N LEU A 318 -52.36 32.02 -47.28
CA LEU A 318 -51.19 32.42 -46.49
C LEU A 318 -49.92 32.66 -47.34
N GLY A 319 -49.97 32.48 -48.67
CA GLY A 319 -48.86 32.81 -49.56
C GLY A 319 -47.57 32.03 -49.29
N MET A 320 -47.66 30.76 -48.87
CA MET A 320 -46.48 29.92 -48.70
C MET A 320 -46.07 29.27 -50.02
N GLU A 321 -45.52 30.04 -50.95
CA GLU A 321 -44.65 29.46 -51.99
C GLU A 321 -43.30 29.11 -51.36
N ILE A 322 -42.88 27.85 -51.49
CA ILE A 322 -41.53 27.43 -51.11
C ILE A 322 -40.57 28.11 -52.07
N SER A 323 -40.07 29.28 -51.68
CA SER A 323 -39.00 29.99 -52.37
C SER A 323 -37.80 29.04 -52.48
N SER A 324 -37.51 28.60 -53.71
CA SER A 324 -36.33 27.85 -54.08
C SER A 324 -35.11 28.75 -53.92
N GLY A 325 -34.55 28.76 -52.71
CA GLY A 325 -33.36 29.51 -52.34
C GLY A 325 -32.76 28.99 -51.05
N LEU A 326 -32.49 27.68 -50.98
CA LEU A 326 -31.66 27.11 -49.93
C LEU A 326 -30.45 26.44 -50.59
N ASP A 327 -29.33 27.18 -50.63
CA ASP A 327 -28.05 26.69 -51.16
C ASP A 327 -27.60 25.44 -50.42
N PHE A 328 -27.68 24.28 -51.08
CA PHE A 328 -27.00 23.08 -50.67
C PHE A 328 -25.53 23.18 -51.07
N THR A 329 -24.65 23.54 -50.12
CA THR A 329 -23.21 23.33 -50.29
C THR A 329 -22.82 21.97 -49.68
N PRO A 330 -22.33 20.99 -50.48
CA PRO A 330 -21.76 19.77 -49.93
C PRO A 330 -20.32 20.07 -49.51
N ARG A 331 -20.09 20.48 -48.26
CA ARG A 331 -18.71 20.55 -47.73
C ARG A 331 -18.31 19.19 -47.15
N ALA A 332 -17.93 18.28 -48.04
CA ALA A 332 -16.92 17.29 -47.73
C ALA A 332 -15.56 18.02 -47.72
N LYS A 333 -15.09 18.38 -46.53
CA LYS A 333 -13.67 18.55 -46.20
C LYS A 333 -13.55 18.37 -44.69
N GLU A 334 -12.90 17.27 -44.32
CA GLU A 334 -12.32 17.08 -42.99
C GLU A 334 -11.40 18.27 -42.69
N GLU A 335 -11.73 19.03 -41.64
CA GLU A 335 -10.80 19.86 -40.88
C GLU A 335 -11.32 19.93 -39.42
N PRO A 336 -10.43 20.08 -38.44
CA PRO A 336 -10.56 19.44 -37.13
C PRO A 336 -11.67 20.06 -36.27
N PHE A 337 -12.28 19.18 -35.47
CA PHE A 337 -13.32 19.45 -34.50
C PHE A 337 -12.90 20.56 -33.52
N SER A 338 -13.24 21.81 -33.82
CA SER A 338 -13.09 22.97 -32.94
C SER A 338 -14.35 23.82 -33.06
N GLY A 339 -15.37 23.49 -32.28
CA GLY A 339 -16.64 24.23 -32.39
C GLY A 339 -17.79 23.81 -31.48
N VAL A 340 -17.54 23.19 -30.32
CA VAL A 340 -18.47 23.21 -29.17
C VAL A 340 -17.64 23.27 -27.88
N VAL A 341 -16.97 24.40 -27.66
CA VAL A 341 -16.33 24.74 -26.36
C VAL A 341 -16.91 26.05 -25.78
N LEU A 342 -17.87 26.67 -26.46
CA LEU A 342 -18.72 27.71 -25.88
C LEU A 342 -19.93 27.03 -25.24
N ASP A 343 -19.79 26.66 -23.97
CA ASP A 343 -20.76 26.90 -22.87
C ASP A 343 -20.43 26.07 -21.61
N TYR A 344 -19.35 25.29 -21.58
CA TYR A 344 -19.06 24.45 -20.40
C TYR A 344 -18.67 25.28 -19.17
N THR A 345 -17.99 26.41 -19.35
CA THR A 345 -17.58 27.31 -18.27
C THR A 345 -18.74 28.13 -17.70
N GLU A 346 -19.68 28.54 -18.55
CA GLU A 346 -20.91 29.25 -18.15
C GLU A 346 -21.88 28.28 -17.43
N ILE A 347 -22.05 27.07 -17.97
CA ILE A 347 -22.85 26.00 -17.34
C ILE A 347 -22.22 25.59 -16.01
N LYS A 348 -20.90 25.42 -15.95
CA LYS A 348 -20.20 25.10 -14.69
C LYS A 348 -20.32 26.22 -13.66
N LYS A 349 -20.21 27.48 -14.06
CA LYS A 349 -20.47 28.63 -13.16
C LYS A 349 -21.90 28.64 -12.64
N LYS A 350 -22.88 28.35 -13.48
CA LYS A 350 -24.28 28.25 -13.06
C LYS A 350 -24.51 27.04 -12.15
N LEU A 351 -23.82 25.93 -12.37
CA LEU A 351 -23.88 24.74 -11.53
C LEU A 351 -23.27 25.01 -10.15
N ASP A 352 -22.05 25.56 -10.07
CA ASP A 352 -21.38 25.91 -8.81
C ASP A 352 -22.18 26.96 -7.99
N LEU A 353 -22.82 27.92 -8.67
CA LEU A 353 -23.70 28.90 -8.01
C LEU A 353 -24.98 28.25 -7.47
N THR A 354 -25.52 27.27 -8.18
CA THR A 354 -26.73 26.56 -7.76
C THR A 354 -26.42 25.61 -6.60
N GLU A 355 -25.28 24.93 -6.63
CA GLU A 355 -24.78 24.08 -5.54
C GLU A 355 -24.64 24.87 -4.23
N LYS A 356 -23.98 26.03 -4.27
CA LYS A 356 -23.85 26.92 -3.09
C LYS A 356 -25.19 27.44 -2.57
N ARG A 357 -26.16 27.69 -3.46
CA ARG A 357 -27.52 28.09 -3.06
C ARG A 357 -28.28 26.95 -2.40
N VAL A 358 -28.05 25.72 -2.85
CA VAL A 358 -28.65 24.52 -2.23
C VAL A 358 -28.03 24.26 -0.86
N GLU A 359 -26.70 24.33 -0.72
CA GLU A 359 -26.03 24.18 0.59
C GLU A 359 -26.54 25.19 1.62
N THR A 360 -26.61 26.47 1.25
CA THR A 360 -27.13 27.52 2.16
C THR A 360 -28.60 27.33 2.54
N LEU A 361 -29.42 26.76 1.65
CA LEU A 361 -30.81 26.42 1.96
C LEU A 361 -30.90 25.21 2.89
N VAL A 362 -30.05 24.20 2.69
CA VAL A 362 -29.97 23.02 3.57
C VAL A 362 -29.54 23.43 4.98
N ASP A 363 -28.50 24.27 5.11
CA ASP A 363 -28.06 24.78 6.40
C ASP A 363 -29.17 25.57 7.13
N MET A 364 -29.89 26.43 6.41
CA MET A 364 -31.04 27.16 6.98
C MET A 364 -32.15 26.21 7.44
N MET A 365 -32.41 25.14 6.67
CA MET A 365 -33.44 24.16 6.99
C MET A 365 -33.05 23.30 8.19
N GLU A 366 -31.77 22.94 8.33
CA GLU A 366 -31.25 22.25 9.50
C GLU A 366 -31.37 23.10 10.77
N VAL A 367 -31.03 24.38 10.68
CA VAL A 367 -31.21 25.34 11.80
C VAL A 367 -32.68 25.50 12.16
N GLN A 368 -33.58 25.63 11.18
CA GLN A 368 -35.02 25.66 11.44
C GLN A 368 -35.52 24.37 12.09
N ASN A 369 -35.05 23.21 11.64
CA ASN A 369 -35.41 21.91 12.21
C ASN A 369 -34.87 21.74 13.64
N ALA A 370 -33.67 22.27 13.94
CA ALA A 370 -33.13 22.30 15.30
C ALA A 370 -33.94 23.21 16.23
N LEU A 371 -34.36 24.38 15.75
CA LEU A 371 -35.23 25.29 16.50
C LEU A 371 -36.62 24.70 16.74
N LEU A 372 -37.20 24.03 15.75
CA LEU A 372 -38.47 23.30 15.91
C LEU A 372 -38.37 22.22 16.98
N ARG A 373 -37.26 21.48 17.03
CA ARG A 373 -37.02 20.48 18.08
C ARG A 373 -36.91 21.10 19.47
N GLU A 374 -36.27 22.26 19.60
CA GLU A 374 -36.21 22.98 20.88
C GLU A 374 -37.55 23.61 21.28
N LEU A 375 -38.35 24.09 20.32
CA LEU A 375 -39.70 24.58 20.58
C LEU A 375 -40.63 23.45 21.03
N VAL A 376 -40.59 22.29 20.38
CA VAL A 376 -41.35 21.10 20.79
C VAL A 376 -40.97 20.67 22.21
N LYS A 377 -39.67 20.70 22.55
CA LYS A 377 -39.16 20.37 23.88
C LYS A 377 -39.59 21.37 24.96
N LYS A 378 -39.85 22.63 24.61
CA LYS A 378 -40.36 23.67 25.52
C LYS A 378 -41.89 23.68 25.65
N ILE A 379 -42.62 23.17 24.65
CA ILE A 379 -44.10 23.14 24.65
C ILE A 379 -44.64 21.93 25.43
N ASP A 380 -43.91 20.81 25.48
CA ASP A 380 -44.29 19.65 26.28
C ASP A 380 -43.05 19.00 26.94
N PRO A 381 -42.76 19.27 28.23
CA PRO A 381 -41.60 18.68 28.91
C PRO A 381 -41.74 17.17 29.18
N GLY A 382 -42.87 16.56 28.85
CA GLY A 382 -43.19 15.15 29.13
C GLY A 382 -43.06 14.17 27.95
N THR A 383 -42.90 14.62 26.71
CA THR A 383 -42.92 13.70 25.56
C THR A 383 -41.55 13.06 25.30
N LYS A 384 -41.42 11.76 25.62
CA LYS A 384 -40.33 10.92 25.09
C LYS A 384 -40.52 10.76 23.59
N MET A 385 -39.70 11.42 22.77
CA MET A 385 -39.58 11.10 21.35
C MET A 385 -38.84 9.77 21.21
N ASP A 386 -39.55 8.74 20.75
CA ASP A 386 -38.99 7.43 20.45
C ASP A 386 -37.87 7.55 19.40
N LYS A 387 -36.71 6.96 19.71
CA LYS A 387 -35.48 6.93 18.90
C LYS A 387 -35.60 6.09 17.61
N LYS A 388 -36.77 6.02 16.96
CA LYS A 388 -37.01 5.12 15.81
C LYS A 388 -37.27 5.82 14.48
N SER A 389 -36.80 7.05 14.31
CA SER A 389 -36.86 7.76 13.02
C SER A 389 -35.51 8.30 12.54
N THR A 390 -34.42 7.91 13.20
CA THR A 390 -33.06 8.33 12.83
C THR A 390 -32.35 7.17 12.14
N GLU A 391 -32.84 6.73 10.98
CA GLU A 391 -32.13 5.79 10.10
C GLU A 391 -32.78 5.86 8.70
N MET A 392 -32.27 6.77 7.86
CA MET A 392 -32.44 7.00 6.40
C MET A 392 -32.32 8.52 6.21
N GLU A 393 -31.36 9.13 5.51
CA GLU A 393 -30.38 8.71 4.52
C GLU A 393 -29.10 9.54 4.71
N GLY A 394 -27.95 8.93 4.48
CA GLY A 394 -26.66 9.63 4.50
C GLY A 394 -25.49 8.68 4.32
N SER A 395 -25.38 8.04 3.15
CA SER A 395 -24.08 7.61 2.61
C SER A 395 -24.21 7.12 1.17
N THR A 396 -23.77 7.98 0.26
CA THR A 396 -22.71 7.72 -0.72
C THR A 396 -22.62 6.33 -1.34
N VAL A 397 -22.81 6.35 -2.65
CA VAL A 397 -22.44 5.39 -3.69
C VAL A 397 -21.01 4.87 -3.51
N GLU A 398 -20.85 3.54 -3.42
CA GLU A 398 -19.72 2.81 -4.00
C GLU A 398 -20.18 1.47 -4.59
N HIS A 399 -19.38 1.03 -5.57
CA HIS A 399 -19.67 0.10 -6.65
C HIS A 399 -19.36 -1.38 -6.31
N GLU A 400 -20.04 -2.26 -7.06
CA GLU A 400 -19.63 -3.58 -7.57
C GLU A 400 -19.97 -4.92 -6.84
N GLN A 401 -20.76 -5.71 -7.60
CA GLN A 401 -20.63 -7.13 -7.99
C GLN A 401 -20.95 -8.28 -7.00
N GLY A 402 -21.87 -9.16 -7.45
CA GLY A 402 -21.65 -10.63 -7.37
C GLY A 402 -22.71 -11.53 -6.73
N SER A 403 -23.69 -11.98 -7.54
CA SER A 403 -24.24 -13.35 -7.62
C SER A 403 -24.71 -14.13 -6.35
N THR A 404 -25.99 -14.56 -6.32
CA THR A 404 -26.46 -15.95 -6.63
C THR A 404 -27.89 -16.25 -6.11
N SER A 405 -28.61 -17.05 -6.92
CA SER A 405 -29.67 -18.03 -6.57
C SER A 405 -31.17 -17.63 -6.52
N ALA A 406 -31.83 -17.91 -7.67
CA ALA A 406 -32.99 -18.79 -7.85
C ALA A 406 -34.25 -18.70 -6.96
N SER A 407 -35.40 -18.40 -7.61
CA SER A 407 -36.68 -19.16 -7.60
C SER A 407 -37.72 -18.30 -8.34
N GLY A 408 -38.24 -18.69 -9.52
CA GLY A 408 -39.37 -19.61 -9.68
C GLY A 408 -40.69 -18.82 -9.75
N GLU A 409 -41.18 -18.49 -10.94
CA GLU A 409 -42.51 -18.88 -11.48
C GLU A 409 -43.41 -17.63 -11.68
N LYS A 410 -44.39 -17.51 -12.60
CA LYS A 410 -44.75 -18.19 -13.85
C LYS A 410 -45.93 -17.38 -14.45
N TRP A 411 -45.79 -17.00 -15.71
CA TRP A 411 -46.73 -16.67 -16.80
C TRP A 411 -48.23 -16.31 -16.61
N ILE A 412 -48.65 -15.44 -17.55
CA ILE A 412 -49.83 -15.48 -18.46
C ILE A 412 -50.78 -14.27 -18.31
N LEU A 413 -50.77 -13.38 -19.32
CA LEU A 413 -51.93 -13.20 -20.20
C LEU A 413 -51.51 -12.56 -21.54
N ASP A 414 -51.73 -13.33 -22.60
CA ASP A 414 -51.95 -12.94 -24.00
C ASP A 414 -53.04 -11.83 -24.09
N ASP A 415 -53.25 -11.07 -25.15
CA ASP A 415 -53.01 -11.32 -26.57
C ASP A 415 -53.16 -10.02 -27.38
N GLN A 416 -52.70 -10.09 -28.63
CA GLN A 416 -53.12 -9.37 -29.84
C GLN A 416 -52.00 -8.64 -30.61
N GLN A 417 -51.56 -9.35 -31.65
CA GLN A 417 -50.80 -8.89 -32.82
C GLN A 417 -51.47 -7.67 -33.50
N PRO A 418 -50.77 -7.02 -34.45
CA PRO A 418 -51.11 -7.42 -35.83
C PRO A 418 -50.01 -7.29 -36.91
N TYR A 419 -50.23 -8.10 -37.95
CA TYR A 419 -49.85 -8.03 -39.38
C TYR A 419 -48.37 -8.11 -39.82
N GLU A 420 -48.05 -9.23 -40.47
CA GLU A 420 -47.05 -9.33 -41.54
C GLU A 420 -47.55 -8.64 -42.82
N ILE A 421 -46.67 -7.92 -43.51
CA ILE A 421 -46.80 -7.68 -44.96
C ILE A 421 -45.51 -8.14 -45.63
N LYS A 422 -45.62 -9.24 -46.38
CA LYS A 422 -44.61 -9.79 -47.28
C LYS A 422 -44.77 -9.11 -48.64
N THR A 423 -43.71 -8.51 -49.19
CA THR A 423 -43.52 -8.42 -50.66
C THR A 423 -42.04 -8.24 -51.00
N GLN A 424 -41.56 -9.16 -51.84
CA GLN A 424 -40.25 -9.19 -52.49
C GLN A 424 -40.25 -8.35 -53.81
N PRO A 425 -39.11 -8.19 -54.50
CA PRO A 425 -38.78 -6.99 -55.27
C PRO A 425 -39.16 -7.05 -56.76
N HIS A 426 -39.46 -5.91 -57.36
CA HIS A 426 -39.46 -5.76 -58.82
C HIS A 426 -38.77 -4.46 -59.27
N LEU A 427 -37.87 -4.62 -60.24
CA LEU A 427 -37.17 -3.59 -60.99
C LEU A 427 -38.14 -2.61 -61.67
N TYR A 428 -37.81 -1.31 -61.67
CA TYR A 428 -38.00 -0.45 -62.84
C TYR A 428 -36.88 0.59 -62.95
N LYS A 429 -36.22 0.61 -64.11
CA LYS A 429 -35.31 1.68 -64.60
C LYS A 429 -36.13 2.94 -64.91
N CYS A 430 -35.61 4.11 -64.53
CA CYS A 430 -35.91 5.42 -65.13
C CYS A 430 -34.87 6.41 -64.56
N GLY A 431 -34.20 7.33 -65.25
CA GLY A 431 -34.14 7.77 -66.63
C GLY A 431 -33.19 8.98 -66.60
N LYS A 432 -32.21 9.07 -67.51
CA LYS A 432 -31.31 10.22 -67.66
C LYS A 432 -32.14 11.47 -67.97
N ILE A 433 -31.87 12.58 -67.29
CA ILE A 433 -32.20 13.93 -67.79
C ILE A 433 -30.94 14.78 -67.69
N THR A 434 -30.46 15.16 -68.87
CA THR A 434 -29.41 16.12 -69.16
C THR A 434 -30.01 17.53 -69.12
N TYR A 435 -29.27 18.52 -68.62
CA TYR A 435 -29.52 19.92 -68.94
C TYR A 435 -28.29 20.49 -69.64
N VAL A 436 -28.55 21.20 -70.75
CA VAL A 436 -27.62 21.94 -71.60
C VAL A 436 -27.10 23.17 -70.86
#